data_AF-A0A2U2CDF4-F1
#
_entry.id   AF-A0A2U2CDF4-F1
#
_cell.length_a   1.000
_cell.length_b   1.000
_cell.length_c   1.000
_cell.angle_alpha   90.00
_cell.angle_beta   90.00
_cell.angle_gamma   90.00
#
_symmetry.space_group_name_H-M   'P 1'
#
loop_
_entity.id
_entity.type
_entity.pdbx_description
1 polymer ?
#
loop_
_entity_poly.entity_id
_entity_poly.type
_entity_poly.pdbx_seq_one_letter_code
_entity_poly.pdbx_strand_id
1 'polypeptide(L)'
;MPRSIDDRILFHDDIETMEVDFSGYAFPNSASVNRFYDRIEERIAETGEEQWFFLVNYSGLWIEPDAWGAFARRGKELNKAHSQGSVRFDVGEETRREIERAAETEAFDPNLFADREAALKRIDEFPTQRRSQTVHVPNYGPEDLRRRLRFLPDTEIMDIDFKDMTFEHSGDVHAVYDFLEAEAGKTGRKWYFLVNYENCRIFPEAWVSYASRGKRLNLGWSLGSVRYAPGSETEQTIRMRAESQDFRPNIRNTREEALARIEELKREMV
;
A
#
# COMPACT_ATOMS: atom_id res chain seq x y z
N MET A 1 18.39 1.63 -16.73
CA MET A 1 17.26 2.43 -16.20
C MET A 1 17.49 2.62 -14.71
N PRO A 2 17.31 3.82 -14.14
CA PRO A 2 17.36 4.00 -12.69
C PRO A 2 16.24 3.18 -12.03
N ARG A 3 16.54 2.45 -10.94
CA ARG A 3 15.51 1.74 -10.15
C ARG A 3 14.54 2.74 -9.54
N SER A 4 13.24 2.45 -9.60
CA SER A 4 12.23 3.27 -8.94
C SER A 4 12.32 3.13 -7.41
N ILE A 5 11.65 4.01 -6.66
CA ILE A 5 11.54 3.87 -5.20
C ILE A 5 10.83 2.56 -4.84
N ASP A 6 9.82 2.16 -5.62
CA ASP A 6 9.06 0.93 -5.39
C ASP A 6 9.90 -0.34 -5.53
N ASP A 7 10.85 -0.37 -6.47
CA ASP A 7 11.77 -1.50 -6.67
C ASP A 7 12.77 -1.67 -5.52
N ARG A 8 12.88 -0.64 -4.66
CA ARG A 8 13.81 -0.60 -3.52
C ARG A 8 13.13 -0.96 -2.20
N ILE A 9 11.82 -1.21 -2.19
CA ILE A 9 11.05 -1.55 -0.99
C ILE A 9 10.43 -2.93 -1.21
N LEU A 10 10.94 -3.92 -0.49
CA LEU A 10 10.51 -5.31 -0.57
C LEU A 10 9.98 -5.76 0.79
N PHE A 11 8.96 -6.63 0.78
CA PHE A 11 8.43 -7.27 1.99
C PHE A 11 8.63 -8.77 1.87
N HIS A 12 9.17 -9.37 2.92
CA HIS A 12 9.40 -10.79 3.07
C HIS A 12 8.52 -11.27 4.23
N ASP A 13 7.29 -11.68 3.92
CA ASP A 13 6.27 -12.03 4.92
C ASP A 13 6.70 -13.22 5.81
N ASP A 14 7.38 -14.19 5.22
CA ASP A 14 7.85 -15.42 5.87
C ASP A 14 8.82 -15.17 7.02
N ILE A 15 9.57 -14.07 6.94
CA ILE A 15 10.54 -13.64 7.96
C ILE A 15 10.18 -12.27 8.54
N GLU A 16 8.93 -11.81 8.35
CA GLU A 16 8.40 -10.54 8.86
C GLU A 16 9.31 -9.33 8.60
N THR A 17 9.99 -9.30 7.45
CA THR A 17 11.05 -8.32 7.17
C THR A 17 10.67 -7.39 6.03
N MET A 18 10.70 -6.08 6.28
CA MET A 18 10.75 -5.06 5.24
C MET A 18 12.20 -4.75 4.89
N GLU A 19 12.56 -4.94 3.63
CA GLU A 19 13.87 -4.59 3.10
C GLU A 19 13.81 -3.27 2.32
N VAL A 20 14.70 -2.34 2.66
CA VAL A 20 14.87 -1.07 1.97
C VAL A 20 16.27 -0.97 1.38
N ASP A 21 16.34 -0.87 0.06
CA ASP A 21 17.58 -0.80 -0.69
C ASP A 21 17.95 0.65 -1.05
N PHE A 22 18.79 1.30 -0.23
CA PHE A 22 19.35 2.62 -0.56
C PHE A 22 20.63 2.54 -1.40
N SER A 23 20.99 1.37 -1.95
CA SER A 23 22.26 1.23 -2.65
C SER A 23 22.40 2.18 -3.84
N GLY A 24 23.51 2.92 -3.85
CA GLY A 24 23.79 3.97 -4.83
C GLY A 24 22.72 5.06 -4.94
N TYR A 25 21.88 5.23 -3.91
CA TYR A 25 20.84 6.25 -3.90
C TYR A 25 21.38 7.57 -3.35
N ALA A 26 20.99 8.68 -3.96
CA ALA A 26 21.39 10.02 -3.56
C ALA A 26 20.18 10.80 -3.04
N PHE A 27 20.31 11.38 -1.85
CA PHE A 27 19.33 12.32 -1.27
C PHE A 27 19.84 13.76 -1.40
N PRO A 28 19.53 14.47 -2.50
CA PRO A 28 20.04 15.83 -2.75
C PRO A 28 19.38 16.91 -1.87
N ASN A 29 18.26 16.61 -1.22
CA ASN A 29 17.54 17.56 -0.37
C ASN A 29 16.50 16.85 0.52
N SER A 30 15.99 17.58 1.51
CA SER A 30 14.94 17.09 2.42
C SER A 30 13.64 16.66 1.72
N ALA A 31 13.27 17.28 0.59
CA ALA A 31 12.08 16.88 -0.17
C ALA A 31 12.23 15.48 -0.79
N SER A 32 13.42 15.12 -1.25
CA SER A 32 13.71 13.76 -1.74
C SER A 32 13.66 12.71 -0.62
N VAL A 33 14.13 13.07 0.58
CA VAL A 33 14.03 12.23 1.78
C VAL A 33 12.57 11.99 2.13
N ASN A 34 11.79 13.05 2.31
CA ASN A 34 10.38 12.95 2.69
C ASN A 34 9.62 12.06 1.71
N ARG A 35 9.76 12.30 0.39
CA ARG A 35 9.11 11.50 -0.65
C ARG A 35 9.42 10.00 -0.55
N PHE A 36 10.67 9.65 -0.24
CA PHE A 36 11.06 8.24 -0.11
C PHE A 36 10.43 7.62 1.14
N TYR A 37 10.51 8.29 2.28
CA TYR A 37 9.93 7.81 3.53
C TYR A 37 8.40 7.75 3.50
N ASP A 38 7.74 8.73 2.88
CA ASP A 38 6.29 8.73 2.66
C ASP A 38 5.91 7.50 1.83
N ARG A 39 6.71 7.14 0.82
CA ARG A 39 6.47 5.93 0.02
C ARG A 39 6.70 4.64 0.82
N ILE A 40 7.67 4.61 1.73
CA ILE A 40 7.85 3.47 2.65
C ILE A 40 6.62 3.32 3.54
N GLU A 41 6.14 4.40 4.15
CA GLU A 41 4.96 4.39 5.04
C GLU A 41 3.70 3.95 4.28
N GLU A 42 3.49 4.46 3.05
CA GLU A 42 2.42 3.98 2.17
C GLU A 42 2.53 2.48 1.89
N ARG A 43 3.72 1.99 1.57
CA ARG A 43 3.95 0.58 1.26
C ARG A 43 3.75 -0.31 2.48
N ILE A 44 4.16 0.12 3.67
CA ILE A 44 3.85 -0.58 4.94
C ILE A 44 2.33 -0.62 5.14
N ALA A 45 1.63 0.51 5.00
CA ALA A 45 0.17 0.54 5.14
C ALA A 45 -0.54 -0.35 4.12
N GLU A 46 -0.01 -0.49 2.90
CA GLU A 46 -0.51 -1.40 1.86
C GLU A 46 -0.40 -2.87 2.24
N THR A 47 0.48 -3.26 3.18
CA THR A 47 0.57 -4.63 3.69
C THR A 47 -0.51 -4.98 4.71
N GLY A 48 -1.17 -3.97 5.30
CA GLY A 48 -2.11 -4.14 6.39
C GLY A 48 -1.44 -4.44 7.74
N GLU A 49 -0.12 -4.33 7.83
CA GLU A 49 0.68 -4.81 8.94
C GLU A 49 1.48 -3.68 9.59
N GLU A 50 1.40 -3.59 10.92
CA GLU A 50 1.90 -2.42 11.65
C GLU A 50 3.38 -2.51 12.01
N GLN A 51 3.92 -3.72 12.19
CA GLN A 51 5.27 -3.97 12.68
C GLN A 51 6.05 -4.91 11.74
N TRP A 52 7.29 -4.51 11.43
CA TRP A 52 8.21 -5.24 10.57
C TRP A 52 9.62 -5.20 11.15
N PHE A 53 10.40 -6.25 10.93
CA PHE A 53 11.85 -6.13 11.02
C PHE A 53 12.35 -5.31 9.84
N PHE A 54 13.26 -4.38 10.07
CA PHE A 54 13.83 -3.59 8.97
C PHE A 54 15.19 -4.14 8.61
N LEU A 55 15.37 -4.42 7.33
CA LEU A 55 16.64 -4.74 6.72
C LEU A 55 17.02 -3.60 5.77
N VAL A 56 18.08 -2.87 6.06
CA VAL A 56 18.40 -1.64 5.31
C VAL A 56 19.77 -1.75 4.65
N ASN A 57 19.81 -1.62 3.32
CA ASN A 57 21.05 -1.56 2.56
C ASN A 57 21.53 -0.12 2.41
N TYR A 58 22.68 0.23 2.97
CA TYR A 58 23.29 1.56 2.85
C TYR A 58 24.44 1.64 1.84
N SER A 59 24.69 0.57 1.08
CA SER A 59 25.85 0.49 0.17
C SER A 59 25.94 1.66 -0.81
N GLY A 60 26.89 2.58 -0.58
CA GLY A 60 27.07 3.76 -1.42
C GLY A 60 25.90 4.74 -1.38
N LEU A 61 25.12 4.74 -0.30
CA LEU A 61 24.13 5.78 0.00
C LEU A 61 24.85 7.11 0.21
N TRP A 62 24.34 8.16 -0.44
CA TRP A 62 24.86 9.50 -0.27
C TRP A 62 23.74 10.47 0.08
N ILE A 63 24.02 11.35 1.03
CA ILE A 63 23.04 12.29 1.59
C ILE A 63 23.71 13.66 1.64
N GLU A 64 23.09 14.66 1.00
CA GLU A 64 23.54 16.05 1.13
C GLU A 64 23.46 16.49 2.60
N PRO A 65 24.42 17.31 3.10
CA PRO A 65 24.42 17.77 4.49
C PRO A 65 23.09 18.38 4.94
N ASP A 66 22.46 19.17 4.06
CA ASP A 66 21.18 19.84 4.33
C ASP A 66 19.98 18.86 4.38
N ALA A 67 20.13 17.67 3.79
CA ALA A 67 19.12 16.59 3.84
C ALA A 67 19.26 15.70 5.08
N TRP A 68 20.42 15.73 5.76
CA TRP A 68 20.73 14.83 6.87
C TRP A 68 19.73 14.94 8.03
N GLY A 69 19.35 16.17 8.40
CA GLY A 69 18.38 16.40 9.48
C GLY A 69 17.01 15.76 9.19
N ALA A 70 16.55 15.83 7.94
CA ALA A 70 15.32 15.16 7.53
C ALA A 70 15.47 13.63 7.54
N PHE A 71 16.60 13.12 7.04
CA PHE A 71 16.86 11.68 6.97
C PHE A 71 16.90 11.04 8.35
N ALA A 72 17.67 11.63 9.29
CA ALA A 72 17.75 11.14 10.65
C ALA A 72 16.38 11.20 11.38
N ARG A 73 15.62 12.29 11.18
CA ARG A 73 14.30 12.43 11.79
C ARG A 73 13.31 11.40 11.23
N ARG A 74 13.17 11.29 9.91
CA ARG A 74 12.21 10.36 9.28
C ARG A 74 12.59 8.91 9.56
N GLY A 75 13.88 8.57 9.53
CA GLY A 75 14.37 7.26 9.95
C GLY A 75 13.96 6.91 11.38
N LYS A 76 14.14 7.84 12.33
CA LYS A 76 13.75 7.65 13.74
C LYS A 76 12.23 7.50 13.91
N GLU A 77 11.45 8.34 13.23
CA GLU A 77 9.98 8.29 13.28
C GLU A 77 9.46 6.96 12.74
N LEU A 78 9.94 6.54 11.57
CA LEU A 78 9.58 5.27 10.94
C LEU A 78 9.93 4.07 11.84
N ASN A 79 11.14 4.08 12.42
CA ASN A 79 11.58 3.04 13.35
C ASN A 79 10.65 2.95 14.56
N LYS A 80 10.32 4.09 15.18
CA LYS A 80 9.46 4.12 16.36
C LYS A 80 8.03 3.65 16.05
N ALA A 81 7.54 3.93 14.84
CA ALA A 81 6.18 3.60 14.44
C ALA A 81 6.04 2.13 14.03
N HIS A 82 7.00 1.59 13.28
CA HIS A 82 6.80 0.35 12.51
C HIS A 82 7.90 -0.69 12.67
N SER A 83 8.99 -0.41 13.41
CA SER A 83 10.08 -1.37 13.57
C SER A 83 9.98 -2.15 14.88
N GLN A 84 9.97 -3.47 14.76
CA GLN A 84 10.20 -4.39 15.89
C GLN A 84 11.68 -4.75 16.10
N GLY A 85 12.54 -4.30 15.18
CA GLY A 85 13.99 -4.49 15.18
C GLY A 85 14.55 -4.03 13.83
N SER A 86 15.74 -3.43 13.84
CA SER A 86 16.35 -2.88 12.63
C SER A 86 17.80 -3.31 12.50
N VAL A 87 18.15 -3.83 11.33
CA VAL A 87 19.49 -4.26 10.94
C VAL A 87 19.88 -3.60 9.63
N ARG A 88 21.14 -3.20 9.53
CA ARG A 88 21.72 -2.49 8.40
C ARG A 88 22.85 -3.32 7.81
N PHE A 89 23.03 -3.23 6.50
CA PHE A 89 24.23 -3.73 5.86
C PHE A 89 24.78 -2.76 4.83
N ASP A 90 26.10 -2.79 4.67
CA ASP A 90 26.83 -2.05 3.66
C ASP A 90 27.93 -2.95 3.09
N VAL A 91 27.90 -3.16 1.78
CA VAL A 91 28.84 -4.04 1.07
C VAL A 91 30.17 -3.32 0.74
N GLY A 92 30.27 -2.04 1.09
CA GLY A 92 31.45 -1.21 0.91
C GLY A 92 32.68 -1.69 1.68
N GLU A 93 33.84 -1.61 1.03
CA GLU A 93 35.15 -1.92 1.63
C GLU A 93 35.46 -1.07 2.87
N GLU A 94 34.95 0.16 2.92
CA GLU A 94 35.15 1.07 4.05
C GLU A 94 34.42 0.56 5.29
N THR A 95 33.12 0.23 5.16
CA THR A 95 32.33 -0.33 6.26
C THR A 95 32.83 -1.70 6.71
N ARG A 96 33.29 -2.55 5.78
CA ARG A 96 33.96 -3.82 6.12
C ARG A 96 35.17 -3.59 7.01
N ARG A 97 36.05 -2.64 6.65
CA ARG A 97 37.26 -2.29 7.42
C ARG A 97 36.97 -1.55 8.73
N GLU A 98 35.85 -0.84 8.81
CA GLU A 98 35.41 -0.18 10.05
C GLU A 98 34.85 -1.20 11.03
N ILE A 99 34.01 -2.14 10.58
CA ILE A 99 33.51 -3.25 11.39
C ILE A 99 34.67 -4.09 11.93
N GLU A 100 35.64 -4.46 11.08
CA GLU A 100 36.83 -5.20 11.50
C GLU A 100 37.69 -4.45 12.53
N ARG A 101 37.77 -3.11 12.44
CA ARG A 101 38.50 -2.27 13.41
C ARG A 101 37.74 -2.00 14.69
N ALA A 102 36.41 -1.93 14.62
CA ALA A 102 35.54 -1.56 15.74
C ALA A 102 35.08 -2.76 16.58
N ALA A 103 35.24 -3.99 16.09
CA ALA A 103 34.81 -5.23 16.75
C ALA A 103 35.38 -5.44 18.18
N GLU A 104 36.46 -4.72 18.54
CA GLU A 104 37.08 -4.75 19.87
C GLU A 104 36.80 -3.49 20.72
N THR A 105 35.87 -2.63 20.31
CA THR A 105 35.58 -1.32 20.95
C THR A 105 34.10 -1.12 21.29
N GLU A 106 33.81 -0.27 22.28
CA GLU A 106 32.43 0.10 22.69
C GLU A 106 31.66 0.92 21.64
N ALA A 107 32.30 1.35 20.54
CA ALA A 107 31.67 2.13 19.46
C ALA A 107 30.98 1.28 18.38
N PHE A 108 31.00 -0.04 18.52
CA PHE A 108 30.42 -0.97 17.56
C PHE A 108 28.89 -0.89 17.55
N ASP A 109 28.28 -0.59 16.41
CA ASP A 109 26.83 -0.79 16.20
C ASP A 109 26.61 -2.29 15.95
N PRO A 110 26.00 -3.04 16.90
CA PRO A 110 25.82 -4.49 16.79
C PRO A 110 24.85 -4.89 15.66
N ASN A 111 24.20 -3.92 15.02
CA ASN A 111 23.23 -4.14 13.97
C ASN A 111 23.71 -3.64 12.58
N LEU A 112 25.01 -3.40 12.39
CA LEU A 112 25.63 -3.08 11.10
C LEU A 112 26.51 -4.24 10.59
N PHE A 113 26.25 -4.72 9.38
CA PHE A 113 26.92 -5.88 8.79
C PHE A 113 27.53 -5.57 7.41
N ALA A 114 28.53 -6.37 7.02
CA ALA A 114 29.20 -6.23 5.72
C ALA A 114 28.45 -6.90 4.55
N ASP A 115 27.41 -7.68 4.85
CA ASP A 115 26.62 -8.39 3.87
C ASP A 115 25.18 -8.65 4.36
N ARG A 116 24.31 -8.92 3.40
CA ARG A 116 22.87 -9.15 3.62
C ARG A 116 22.59 -10.44 4.40
N GLU A 117 23.40 -11.48 4.22
CA GLU A 117 23.15 -12.79 4.84
C GLU A 117 23.38 -12.72 6.35
N ALA A 118 24.48 -12.08 6.78
CA ALA A 118 24.78 -11.84 8.18
C ALA A 118 23.72 -10.93 8.83
N ALA A 119 23.26 -9.90 8.11
CA ALA A 119 22.17 -9.04 8.59
C ALA A 119 20.86 -9.81 8.80
N LEU A 120 20.51 -10.73 7.89
CA LEU A 120 19.33 -11.57 8.04
C LEU A 120 19.46 -12.55 9.21
N LYS A 121 20.63 -13.16 9.42
CA LYS A 121 20.88 -14.01 10.60
C LYS A 121 20.67 -13.24 11.90
N ARG A 122 21.06 -11.97 11.93
CA ARG A 122 20.80 -11.10 13.10
C ARG A 122 19.32 -10.81 13.31
N ILE A 123 18.56 -10.62 12.25
CA ILE A 123 17.09 -10.44 12.33
C ILE A 123 16.42 -11.68 12.93
N ASP A 124 16.86 -12.88 12.54
CA ASP A 124 16.32 -14.16 13.04
C ASP A 124 16.49 -14.33 14.56
N GLU A 125 17.44 -13.63 15.18
CA GLU A 125 17.65 -13.64 16.63
C GLU A 125 16.70 -12.71 17.40
N PHE A 126 15.99 -11.80 16.71
CA PHE A 126 15.08 -10.87 17.37
C PHE A 126 13.73 -11.53 17.72
N PRO A 127 13.20 -11.28 18.94
CA PRO A 127 11.87 -11.74 19.28
C PRO A 127 10.82 -10.98 18.46
N THR A 128 9.92 -11.72 17.81
CA THR A 128 8.78 -11.10 17.13
C THR A 128 7.87 -10.40 18.15
N GLN A 129 7.51 -9.16 17.82
CA GLN A 129 6.49 -8.37 18.50
C GLN A 129 5.17 -8.40 17.73
N ARG A 130 5.15 -8.92 16.50
CA ARG A 130 3.91 -9.25 15.82
C ARG A 130 3.18 -10.30 16.64
N ARG A 131 1.95 -9.98 17.02
CA ARG A 131 1.01 -11.02 17.44
C ARG A 131 0.83 -11.93 16.24
N SER A 132 0.91 -13.24 16.45
CA SER A 132 0.60 -14.25 15.43
C SER A 132 -0.61 -13.77 14.67
N GLN A 133 -0.41 -13.43 13.40
CA GLN A 133 -1.45 -12.92 12.53
C GLN A 133 -2.60 -13.91 12.67
N THR A 134 -3.75 -13.46 13.19
CA THR A 134 -4.96 -14.22 12.95
C THR A 134 -5.09 -14.17 11.44
N VAL A 135 -4.68 -15.23 10.76
CA VAL A 135 -4.82 -15.34 9.31
C VAL A 135 -6.32 -15.35 9.09
N HIS A 136 -6.87 -14.16 8.88
CA HIS A 136 -8.25 -14.02 8.53
C HIS A 136 -8.33 -14.51 7.09
N VAL A 137 -8.85 -15.73 6.94
CA VAL A 137 -9.21 -16.27 5.64
C VAL A 137 -10.13 -15.24 5.00
N PRO A 138 -9.74 -14.63 3.86
CA PRO A 138 -10.59 -13.63 3.22
C PRO A 138 -11.97 -14.22 3.01
N ASN A 139 -12.99 -13.41 3.31
CA ASN A 139 -14.38 -13.82 3.19
C ASN A 139 -14.78 -14.15 1.73
N TYR A 140 -13.94 -13.77 0.75
CA TYR A 140 -14.23 -13.89 -0.67
C TYR A 140 -13.11 -14.58 -1.44
N GLY A 141 -13.45 -15.69 -2.09
CA GLY A 141 -12.56 -16.38 -3.02
C GLY A 141 -12.69 -15.88 -4.46
N PRO A 142 -11.75 -16.24 -5.36
CA PRO A 142 -11.78 -15.83 -6.77
C PRO A 142 -13.06 -16.22 -7.52
N GLU A 143 -13.67 -17.36 -7.18
CA GLU A 143 -14.93 -17.81 -7.80
C GLU A 143 -16.11 -16.92 -7.42
N ASP A 144 -16.18 -16.46 -6.17
CA ASP A 144 -17.23 -15.55 -5.71
C ASP A 144 -17.09 -14.19 -6.38
N LEU A 145 -15.86 -13.68 -6.46
CA LEU A 145 -15.57 -12.40 -7.09
C LEU A 145 -15.82 -12.42 -8.60
N ARG A 146 -15.56 -13.54 -9.28
CA ARG A 146 -15.87 -13.69 -10.70
C ARG A 146 -17.36 -13.59 -11.00
N ARG A 147 -18.22 -14.09 -10.11
CA ARG A 147 -19.69 -13.95 -10.25
C ARG A 147 -20.17 -12.51 -10.07
N ARG A 148 -19.38 -11.69 -9.36
CA ARG A 148 -19.68 -10.30 -9.00
C ARG A 148 -19.09 -9.28 -9.96
N LEU A 149 -18.30 -9.72 -10.94
CA LEU A 149 -17.66 -8.84 -11.91
C LEU A 149 -18.17 -9.13 -13.31
N ARG A 150 -18.62 -8.08 -14.01
CA ARG A 150 -18.97 -8.16 -15.43
C ARG A 150 -18.36 -7.00 -16.20
N PHE A 151 -17.77 -7.31 -17.35
CA PHE A 151 -17.40 -6.30 -18.33
C PHE A 151 -18.51 -6.21 -19.37
N LEU A 152 -19.00 -5.00 -19.62
CA LEU A 152 -20.05 -4.67 -20.60
C LEU A 152 -19.39 -3.86 -21.72
N PRO A 153 -18.90 -4.51 -22.80
CA PRO A 153 -18.03 -3.85 -23.75
C PRO A 153 -18.72 -2.75 -24.54
N ASP A 154 -19.98 -2.96 -24.91
CA ASP A 154 -20.80 -2.06 -25.73
C ASP A 154 -21.07 -0.73 -25.02
N THR A 155 -21.10 -0.75 -23.69
CA THR A 155 -21.32 0.45 -22.86
C THR A 155 -20.05 0.91 -22.17
N GLU A 156 -18.91 0.24 -22.38
CA GLU A 156 -17.63 0.52 -21.72
C GLU A 156 -17.72 0.54 -20.19
N ILE A 157 -18.59 -0.30 -19.62
CA ILE A 157 -18.84 -0.38 -18.18
C ILE A 157 -18.19 -1.64 -17.59
N MET A 158 -17.47 -1.47 -16.49
CA MET A 158 -17.11 -2.53 -15.55
C MET A 158 -18.13 -2.50 -14.40
N ASP A 159 -19.01 -3.49 -14.38
CA ASP A 159 -20.09 -3.65 -13.39
C ASP A 159 -19.57 -4.53 -12.24
N ILE A 160 -19.46 -3.93 -11.05
CA ILE A 160 -18.87 -4.51 -9.84
C ILE A 160 -19.96 -4.63 -8.78
N ASP A 161 -20.25 -5.85 -8.35
CA ASP A 161 -21.33 -6.14 -7.40
C ASP A 161 -20.83 -6.40 -5.98
N PHE A 162 -20.79 -5.37 -5.13
CA PHE A 162 -20.50 -5.50 -3.69
C PHE A 162 -21.74 -5.75 -2.84
N LYS A 163 -22.86 -6.18 -3.45
CA LYS A 163 -24.07 -6.47 -2.71
C LYS A 163 -23.86 -7.50 -1.61
N ASP A 164 -24.34 -7.17 -0.41
CA ASP A 164 -24.26 -7.99 0.80
C ASP A 164 -22.82 -8.38 1.20
N MET A 165 -21.82 -7.62 0.75
CA MET A 165 -20.42 -7.84 1.14
C MET A 165 -20.07 -7.09 2.44
N THR A 166 -19.27 -7.72 3.28
CA THR A 166 -18.68 -7.13 4.48
C THR A 166 -17.16 -7.18 4.35
N PHE A 167 -16.52 -6.03 4.44
CA PHE A 167 -15.06 -5.91 4.53
C PHE A 167 -14.71 -5.74 6.00
N GLU A 168 -14.30 -6.84 6.65
CA GLU A 168 -14.02 -6.85 8.09
C GLU A 168 -12.59 -6.39 8.38
N HIS A 169 -11.64 -6.75 7.51
CA HIS A 169 -10.22 -6.43 7.68
C HIS A 169 -9.52 -6.13 6.34
N SER A 170 -8.26 -5.70 6.41
CA SER A 170 -7.41 -5.40 5.25
C SER A 170 -7.32 -6.57 4.26
N GLY A 171 -7.18 -7.80 4.76
CA GLY A 171 -7.16 -9.03 3.92
C GLY A 171 -8.34 -9.17 2.96
N ASP A 172 -9.58 -8.87 3.40
CA ASP A 172 -10.76 -8.88 2.53
C ASP A 172 -10.61 -7.85 1.39
N VAL A 173 -10.15 -6.66 1.75
CA VAL A 173 -9.93 -5.57 0.80
C VAL A 173 -8.86 -5.96 -0.23
N HIS A 174 -7.72 -6.48 0.22
CA HIS A 174 -6.64 -6.87 -0.68
C HIS A 174 -7.08 -7.95 -1.66
N ALA A 175 -7.71 -9.01 -1.18
CA ALA A 175 -8.21 -10.09 -2.03
C ALA A 175 -9.17 -9.57 -3.12
N VAL A 176 -10.11 -8.70 -2.75
CA VAL A 176 -11.06 -8.11 -3.69
C VAL A 176 -10.36 -7.21 -4.71
N TYR A 177 -9.54 -6.26 -4.25
CA TYR A 177 -8.94 -5.28 -5.15
C TYR A 177 -7.82 -5.84 -6.02
N ASP A 178 -7.05 -6.83 -5.55
CA ASP A 178 -6.08 -7.54 -6.37
C ASP A 178 -6.77 -8.31 -7.51
N PHE A 179 -7.91 -8.95 -7.23
CA PHE A 179 -8.73 -9.58 -8.26
C PHE A 179 -9.24 -8.56 -9.29
N LEU A 180 -9.82 -7.44 -8.84
CA LEU A 180 -10.35 -6.41 -9.74
C LEU A 180 -9.25 -5.79 -10.63
N GLU A 181 -8.09 -5.50 -10.06
CA GLU A 181 -6.94 -4.95 -10.80
C GLU A 181 -6.42 -5.95 -11.83
N ALA A 182 -6.30 -7.24 -11.46
CA ALA A 182 -5.87 -8.28 -12.37
C ALA A 182 -6.84 -8.47 -13.54
N GLU A 183 -8.16 -8.51 -13.27
CA GLU A 183 -9.17 -8.66 -14.32
C GLU A 183 -9.26 -7.42 -15.23
N ALA A 184 -9.22 -6.21 -14.66
CA ALA A 184 -9.17 -4.99 -15.45
C ALA A 184 -7.91 -4.94 -16.33
N GLY A 185 -6.75 -5.35 -15.79
CA GLY A 185 -5.49 -5.41 -16.51
C GLY A 185 -5.53 -6.30 -17.75
N LYS A 186 -6.21 -7.45 -17.68
CA LYS A 186 -6.38 -8.36 -18.83
C LYS A 186 -7.12 -7.73 -20.00
N THR A 187 -7.94 -6.71 -19.76
CA THR A 187 -8.72 -6.04 -20.82
C THR A 187 -7.89 -5.05 -21.64
N GLY A 188 -6.74 -4.59 -21.11
CA GLY A 188 -5.88 -3.62 -21.78
C GLY A 188 -6.49 -2.23 -21.98
N ARG A 189 -7.62 -1.91 -21.33
CA ARG A 189 -8.31 -0.62 -21.45
C ARG A 189 -8.89 -0.12 -20.12
N LYS A 190 -9.19 1.17 -20.06
CA LYS A 190 -9.93 1.77 -18.93
C LYS A 190 -11.44 1.63 -19.14
N TRP A 191 -12.20 1.67 -18.05
CA TRP A 191 -13.64 1.44 -18.03
C TRP A 191 -14.36 2.49 -17.17
N TYR A 192 -15.63 2.76 -17.45
CA TYR A 192 -16.50 3.40 -16.45
C TYR A 192 -16.89 2.36 -15.40
N PHE A 193 -16.73 2.68 -14.13
CA PHE A 193 -17.10 1.75 -13.07
C PHE A 193 -18.53 2.01 -12.63
N LEU A 194 -19.32 0.94 -12.59
CA LEU A 194 -20.62 0.89 -11.95
C LEU A 194 -20.50 -0.03 -10.74
N VAL A 195 -20.69 0.50 -9.53
CA VAL A 195 -20.50 -0.28 -8.29
C VAL A 195 -21.79 -0.38 -7.50
N ASN A 196 -22.25 -1.60 -7.24
CA ASN A 196 -23.37 -1.89 -6.37
C ASN A 196 -22.92 -1.96 -4.90
N TYR A 197 -23.45 -1.09 -4.04
CA TYR A 197 -23.17 -1.05 -2.61
C TYR A 197 -24.37 -1.49 -1.75
N GLU A 198 -25.40 -2.09 -2.35
CA GLU A 198 -26.56 -2.58 -1.60
C GLU A 198 -26.14 -3.46 -0.42
N ASN A 199 -26.48 -3.05 0.81
CA ASN A 199 -26.08 -3.72 2.07
C ASN A 199 -24.57 -3.96 2.25
N CYS A 200 -23.71 -3.26 1.50
CA CYS A 200 -22.27 -3.36 1.68
C CYS A 200 -21.85 -2.69 2.99
N ARG A 201 -21.03 -3.39 3.79
CA ARG A 201 -20.48 -2.91 5.06
C ARG A 201 -18.96 -2.90 5.00
N ILE A 202 -18.35 -1.85 5.53
CA ILE A 202 -16.90 -1.73 5.63
C ILE A 202 -16.59 -1.36 7.08
N PHE A 203 -15.86 -2.24 7.76
CA PHE A 203 -15.53 -2.03 9.16
C PHE A 203 -14.38 -1.01 9.27
N PRO A 204 -14.28 -0.28 10.41
CA PRO A 204 -13.23 0.72 10.62
C PRO A 204 -11.81 0.21 10.32
N GLU A 205 -11.53 -1.04 10.67
CA GLU A 205 -10.24 -1.72 10.52
C GLU A 205 -9.87 -1.93 9.04
N ALA A 206 -10.85 -2.11 8.17
CA ALA A 206 -10.65 -2.27 6.72
C ALA A 206 -10.59 -0.94 5.96
N TRP A 207 -10.99 0.17 6.59
CA TRP A 207 -11.31 1.42 5.89
C TRP A 207 -10.10 2.07 5.20
N VAL A 208 -8.94 2.09 5.87
CA VAL A 208 -7.72 2.69 5.33
C VAL A 208 -7.29 1.96 4.07
N SER A 209 -7.19 0.63 4.12
CA SER A 209 -6.89 -0.20 2.95
C SER A 209 -7.94 0.01 1.87
N TYR A 210 -9.22 0.05 2.22
CA TYR A 210 -10.32 0.23 1.27
C TYR A 210 -10.21 1.55 0.49
N ALA A 211 -9.96 2.65 1.18
CA ALA A 211 -9.81 3.97 0.58
C ALA A 211 -8.57 4.04 -0.33
N SER A 212 -7.44 3.53 0.14
CA SER A 212 -6.18 3.50 -0.63
C SER A 212 -6.31 2.65 -1.89
N ARG A 213 -6.77 1.39 -1.75
CA ARG A 213 -6.95 0.45 -2.87
C ARG A 213 -8.00 0.93 -3.85
N GLY A 214 -9.10 1.49 -3.36
CA GLY A 214 -10.13 2.13 -4.18
C GLY A 214 -9.56 3.27 -5.03
N LYS A 215 -8.76 4.17 -4.44
CA LYS A 215 -8.12 5.27 -5.17
C LYS A 215 -7.15 4.74 -6.24
N ARG A 216 -6.32 3.75 -5.92
CA ARG A 216 -5.37 3.12 -6.85
C ARG A 216 -6.07 2.50 -8.05
N LEU A 217 -7.11 1.68 -7.83
CA LEU A 217 -7.90 1.08 -8.91
C LEU A 217 -8.53 2.15 -9.82
N ASN A 218 -9.06 3.24 -9.23
CA ASN A 218 -9.63 4.34 -10.00
C ASN A 218 -8.59 5.04 -10.89
N LEU A 219 -7.43 5.39 -10.35
CA LEU A 219 -6.36 6.06 -11.12
C LEU A 219 -5.85 5.18 -12.27
N GLY A 220 -5.68 3.88 -12.01
CA GLY A 220 -5.19 2.92 -12.99
C GLY A 220 -6.19 2.64 -14.11
N TRP A 221 -7.45 2.36 -13.77
CA TRP A 221 -8.36 1.65 -14.66
C TRP A 221 -9.72 2.31 -14.87
N SER A 222 -10.04 3.41 -14.17
CA SER A 222 -11.34 4.08 -14.30
C SER A 222 -11.30 5.27 -15.27
N LEU A 223 -12.35 5.42 -16.09
CA LEU A 223 -12.70 6.65 -16.82
C LEU A 223 -13.66 7.54 -16.01
N GLY A 224 -14.22 7.00 -14.93
CA GLY A 224 -15.23 7.62 -14.09
C GLY A 224 -15.99 6.55 -13.33
N SER A 225 -16.28 6.80 -12.06
CA SER A 225 -16.88 5.80 -11.17
C SER A 225 -18.17 6.31 -10.56
N VAL A 226 -19.23 5.50 -10.69
CA VAL A 226 -20.56 5.76 -10.14
C VAL A 226 -21.01 4.58 -9.30
N ARG A 227 -21.60 4.89 -8.15
CA ARG A 227 -22.04 3.93 -7.14
C ARG A 227 -23.55 4.00 -6.99
N TYR A 228 -24.19 2.90 -6.67
CA TYR A 228 -25.57 2.90 -6.19
C TYR A 228 -25.74 2.08 -4.92
N ALA A 229 -26.54 2.56 -3.99
CA ALA A 229 -26.71 1.96 -2.66
C ALA A 229 -28.17 2.10 -2.18
N PRO A 230 -29.10 1.24 -2.65
CA PRO A 230 -30.49 1.33 -2.27
C PRO A 230 -30.66 1.06 -0.77
N GLY A 231 -31.13 2.05 -0.02
CA GLY A 231 -31.62 1.87 1.36
C GLY A 231 -30.56 1.66 2.46
N SER A 232 -29.28 1.98 2.23
CA SER A 232 -28.22 1.72 3.23
C SER A 232 -27.93 2.90 4.18
N GLU A 233 -27.72 2.63 5.48
CA GLU A 233 -27.05 3.56 6.43
C GLU A 233 -25.66 4.01 5.92
N THR A 234 -25.03 3.20 5.06
CA THR A 234 -23.79 3.51 4.34
C THR A 234 -23.91 4.78 3.48
N GLU A 235 -25.11 5.16 3.04
CA GLU A 235 -25.37 6.43 2.34
C GLU A 235 -25.03 7.64 3.21
N GLN A 236 -25.42 7.64 4.49
CA GLN A 236 -25.19 8.78 5.39
C GLN A 236 -23.70 8.94 5.72
N THR A 237 -23.00 7.83 5.96
CA THR A 237 -21.55 7.84 6.29
C THR A 237 -20.69 8.21 5.09
N ILE A 238 -21.03 7.73 3.88
CA ILE A 238 -20.33 8.11 2.64
C ILE A 238 -20.65 9.55 2.25
N ARG A 239 -21.90 10.02 2.38
CA ARG A 239 -22.31 11.39 2.02
C ARG A 239 -21.71 12.42 2.98
N MET A 240 -21.77 12.20 4.31
CA MET A 240 -21.14 13.09 5.31
C MET A 240 -19.63 13.27 5.10
N ARG A 241 -18.95 12.27 4.54
CA ARG A 241 -17.49 12.30 4.33
C ARG A 241 -17.06 12.62 2.90
N ALA A 242 -17.98 12.53 1.92
CA ALA A 242 -17.77 13.11 0.59
C ALA A 242 -17.89 14.65 0.62
N GLU A 243 -18.76 15.18 1.49
CA GLU A 243 -18.88 16.61 1.76
C GLU A 243 -17.59 17.24 2.31
N SER A 244 -16.74 16.47 3.00
CA SER A 244 -15.45 16.97 3.49
C SER A 244 -14.32 16.97 2.44
N GLN A 245 -14.55 16.41 1.24
CA GLN A 245 -13.55 16.30 0.16
C GLN A 245 -13.90 17.09 -1.12
N ASP A 246 -14.80 18.07 -1.05
CA ASP A 246 -15.13 19.01 -2.14
C ASP A 246 -15.46 18.30 -3.48
N PHE A 247 -16.05 17.11 -3.41
CA PHE A 247 -16.35 16.25 -4.56
C PHE A 247 -17.86 16.00 -4.67
N ARG A 248 -18.44 16.20 -5.86
CA ARG A 248 -19.84 15.84 -6.12
C ARG A 248 -20.00 14.32 -5.94
N PRO A 249 -20.82 13.85 -4.98
CA PRO A 249 -20.90 12.42 -4.71
C PRO A 249 -21.58 11.70 -5.90
N ASN A 250 -20.80 10.88 -6.62
CA ASN A 250 -21.28 9.95 -7.64
C ASN A 250 -21.93 8.71 -6.99
N ILE A 251 -22.82 8.93 -6.02
CA ILE A 251 -23.66 7.89 -5.40
C ILE A 251 -25.12 8.14 -5.78
N ARG A 252 -25.85 7.08 -6.11
CA ARG A 252 -27.26 7.11 -6.51
C ARG A 252 -28.07 6.10 -5.71
N ASN A 253 -29.38 6.25 -5.74
CA ASN A 253 -30.27 5.34 -5.01
C ASN A 253 -30.55 4.09 -5.82
N THR A 254 -30.59 4.22 -7.15
CA THR A 254 -30.91 3.12 -8.06
C THR A 254 -29.81 2.87 -9.09
N ARG A 255 -29.82 1.68 -9.67
CA ARG A 255 -28.90 1.30 -10.74
C ARG A 255 -29.14 2.13 -11.99
N GLU A 256 -30.40 2.42 -12.31
CA GLU A 256 -30.80 3.22 -13.46
C GLU A 256 -30.27 4.64 -13.37
N GLU A 257 -30.37 5.27 -12.19
CA GLU A 257 -29.79 6.60 -11.94
C GLU A 257 -28.26 6.59 -12.06
N ALA A 258 -27.61 5.53 -11.57
CA ALA A 258 -26.16 5.39 -11.69
C ALA A 258 -25.71 5.24 -13.16
N LEU A 259 -26.44 4.45 -13.95
CA LEU A 259 -26.21 4.33 -15.39
C LEU A 259 -26.42 5.67 -16.11
N ALA A 260 -27.49 6.40 -15.79
CA ALA A 260 -27.73 7.72 -16.35
C ALA A 260 -26.58 8.69 -16.04
N ARG A 261 -26.02 8.64 -14.82
CA ARG A 261 -24.85 9.45 -14.46
C ARG A 261 -23.58 9.05 -15.22
N ILE A 262 -23.37 7.76 -15.51
CA ILE A 262 -22.25 7.33 -16.37
C ILE A 262 -22.40 7.94 -17.77
N GLU A 263 -23.61 7.95 -18.33
CA GLU A 263 -23.87 8.57 -19.63
C GLU A 263 -23.66 10.10 -19.62
N GLU A 264 -23.96 10.77 -18.52
CA GLU A 264 -23.59 12.19 -18.33
C GLU A 264 -22.07 12.39 -18.30
N LEU A 265 -21.34 11.56 -17.53
CA LEU A 265 -19.87 11.61 -17.46
C LEU A 265 -19.21 11.43 -18.83
N LYS A 266 -19.74 10.52 -19.65
CA LYS A 266 -19.28 10.33 -21.03
C LYS A 266 -19.44 11.60 -21.85
N ARG A 267 -20.57 12.31 -21.71
CA ARG A 267 -20.81 13.58 -22.44
C ARG A 267 -19.95 14.73 -21.93
N GLU A 268 -19.59 14.74 -20.64
CA GLU A 268 -18.69 15.75 -20.04
C GLU A 268 -17.23 15.59 -20.51
N MET A 269 -16.86 14.43 -21.04
CA MET A 269 -15.51 14.11 -21.53
C MET A 269 -15.32 14.29 -23.05
N VAL A 270 -16.40 14.60 -23.78
CA VAL A 270 -16.41 14.91 -25.23
C VAL A 270 -16.31 16.42 -25.42
#